data_AF-A0A8J8VY98-F1
#
_entry.id   AF-A0A8J8VY98-F1
#
_cell.length_a   1.000
_cell.length_b   1.000
_cell.length_c   1.000
_cell.angle_alpha   90.00
_cell.angle_beta   90.00
_cell.angle_gamma   90.00
#
_symmetry.space_group_name_H-M   'P 1'
#
loop_
_entity.id
_entity.type
_entity.pdbx_description
1 polymer ?
#
loop_
_entity_poly.entity_id
_entity_poly.type
_entity_poly.pdbx_seq_one_letter_code
_entity_poly.pdbx_strand_id
1 'polypeptide(L)'
;MPPKKLQTIQIKKTVIRHSVKTTKSKTSIFKKEIIQYLDSNGYLSWSSKDKKYMILGTNSPKNGLVPCPQCKLGELMVIRSRTTRKRFMGCSNFYGGCKASSPLLQKAKLRAIKSPCDVCKWPMIIFRYSRKQKWTKQCSNFNCKSRVRPSK
;
A
#
# COMPACT_ATOMS: atom_id res chain seq x y z
N MET A 1 -10.24 -76.70 -15.66
CA MET A 1 -9.46 -75.49 -16.00
C MET A 1 -9.83 -74.39 -15.02
N PRO A 2 -8.92 -73.82 -14.21
CA PRO A 2 -9.27 -72.71 -13.34
C PRO A 2 -9.33 -71.40 -14.16
N PRO A 3 -10.24 -70.46 -13.85
CA PRO A 3 -10.40 -69.24 -14.64
C PRO A 3 -9.23 -68.29 -14.38
N LYS A 4 -8.64 -67.75 -15.44
CA LYS A 4 -7.56 -66.75 -15.34
C LYS A 4 -8.10 -65.49 -14.64
N LYS A 5 -7.49 -65.10 -13.52
CA LYS A 5 -7.77 -63.81 -12.86
C LYS A 5 -7.31 -62.68 -13.78
N LEU A 6 -8.27 -61.88 -14.25
CA LEU A 6 -8.00 -60.60 -14.90
C LEU A 6 -7.40 -59.64 -13.85
N GLN A 7 -6.13 -59.28 -14.02
CA GLN A 7 -5.50 -58.25 -13.21
C GLN A 7 -5.85 -56.88 -13.78
N THR A 8 -6.70 -56.13 -13.08
CA THR A 8 -6.97 -54.73 -13.37
C THR A 8 -5.79 -53.87 -12.90
N ILE A 9 -4.98 -53.40 -13.85
CA ILE A 9 -3.91 -52.44 -13.58
C ILE A 9 -4.57 -51.07 -13.33
N GLN A 10 -4.66 -50.65 -12.07
CA GLN A 10 -5.13 -49.31 -11.73
C GLN A 10 -4.04 -48.28 -12.07
N ILE A 11 -4.16 -47.65 -13.24
CA ILE A 11 -3.30 -46.54 -13.63
C ILE A 11 -3.62 -45.34 -12.72
N LYS A 12 -2.81 -45.14 -11.68
CA LYS A 12 -2.88 -43.93 -10.85
C LYS A 12 -2.48 -42.73 -11.70
N LYS A 13 -3.45 -41.87 -12.06
CA LYS A 13 -3.18 -40.58 -12.69
C LYS A 13 -2.15 -39.82 -11.85
N THR A 14 -1.03 -39.48 -12.46
CA THR A 14 0.02 -38.67 -11.83
C THR A 14 -0.53 -37.27 -11.55
N VAL A 15 -0.93 -37.03 -10.30
CA VAL A 15 -1.36 -35.71 -9.85
C VAL A 15 -0.14 -34.79 -9.95
N ILE A 16 -0.20 -33.80 -10.84
CA ILE A 16 0.85 -32.78 -10.99
C ILE A 16 0.95 -32.05 -9.65
N ARG A 17 2.00 -32.39 -8.87
CA ARG A 17 2.19 -31.90 -7.50
C ARG A 17 2.45 -30.39 -7.43
N HIS A 18 2.75 -29.77 -8.56
CA HIS A 18 3.07 -28.34 -8.67
C HIS A 18 2.16 -27.64 -9.69
N SER A 19 0.88 -27.44 -9.35
CA SER A 19 0.00 -26.55 -10.11
C SER A 19 -0.15 -25.21 -9.38
N VAL A 20 0.29 -24.13 -10.02
CA VAL A 20 0.06 -22.78 -9.52
C VAL A 20 -1.36 -22.37 -9.89
N LYS A 21 -2.26 -22.31 -8.92
CA LYS A 21 -3.61 -21.76 -9.13
C LYS A 21 -3.52 -20.26 -9.41
N THR A 22 -3.82 -19.87 -10.64
CA THR A 22 -3.85 -18.47 -11.09
C THR A 22 -5.19 -17.83 -10.74
N THR A 23 -5.17 -16.88 -9.79
CA THR A 23 -6.33 -16.05 -9.47
C THR A 23 -6.25 -14.72 -10.21
N LYS A 24 -7.40 -14.07 -10.45
CA LYS A 24 -7.45 -12.71 -11.05
C LYS A 24 -6.59 -11.70 -10.27
N SER A 25 -6.53 -11.84 -8.95
CA SER A 25 -5.67 -11.01 -8.10
C SER A 25 -4.18 -11.27 -8.37
N LYS A 26 -3.74 -12.52 -8.43
CA LYS A 26 -2.34 -12.88 -8.72
C LYS A 26 -1.91 -12.41 -10.11
N THR A 27 -2.75 -12.59 -11.12
CA THR A 27 -2.43 -12.12 -12.48
C THR A 27 -2.33 -10.59 -12.54
N SER A 28 -3.19 -9.86 -11.82
CA SER A 28 -3.08 -8.40 -11.73
C SER A 28 -1.81 -7.90 -11.03
N ILE A 29 -1.34 -8.61 -10.00
CA ILE A 29 -0.09 -8.31 -9.31
C ILE A 29 1.09 -8.55 -10.26
N PHE A 30 1.11 -9.70 -10.91
CA PHE A 30 2.17 -10.07 -11.84
C PHE A 30 2.25 -9.11 -13.04
N LYS A 31 1.11 -8.70 -13.60
CA LYS A 31 1.06 -7.67 -14.65
C LYS A 31 1.69 -6.34 -14.21
N LYS A 32 1.39 -5.89 -12.97
CA LYS A 32 1.99 -4.68 -12.42
C LYS A 32 3.50 -4.80 -12.26
N GLU A 33 3.99 -5.95 -11.79
CA GLU A 33 5.42 -6.23 -11.65
C GLU A 33 6.14 -6.22 -13.01
N ILE A 34 5.53 -6.80 -14.05
CA ILE A 34 6.07 -6.76 -15.42
C ILE A 34 6.15 -5.31 -15.94
N ILE A 35 5.07 -4.54 -15.80
CA ILE A 35 5.05 -3.13 -16.26
C ILE A 35 6.13 -2.32 -15.56
N GLN A 36 6.29 -2.52 -14.25
CA GLN A 36 7.29 -1.82 -13.45
C GLN A 36 8.73 -2.21 -13.85
N TYR A 37 8.97 -3.45 -14.26
CA TYR A 37 10.28 -3.91 -14.72
C TYR A 37 10.64 -3.35 -16.11
N LEU A 38 9.65 -3.22 -16.99
CA LEU A 38 9.82 -2.74 -18.37
C LEU A 38 9.84 -1.21 -18.50
N ASP A 39 9.65 -0.48 -17.40
CA ASP A 39 9.69 0.98 -17.42
C ASP A 39 11.10 1.48 -17.70
N SER A 40 11.30 2.11 -18.86
CA SER A 40 12.58 2.68 -19.27
C SER A 40 13.09 3.79 -18.35
N ASN A 41 12.21 4.38 -17.53
CA ASN A 41 12.55 5.40 -16.54
C ASN A 41 12.81 4.82 -15.13
N GLY A 42 12.75 3.50 -14.97
CA GLY A 42 13.02 2.82 -13.71
C GLY A 42 14.51 2.73 -13.42
N TYR A 43 14.94 3.21 -12.26
CA TYR A 43 16.31 3.05 -11.77
C TYR A 43 16.37 2.17 -10.52
N LEU A 44 17.43 1.35 -10.41
CA LEU A 44 17.65 0.48 -9.25
C LEU A 44 18.28 1.27 -8.11
N SER A 45 17.65 1.23 -6.94
CA SER A 45 18.16 1.84 -5.71
C SER A 45 18.35 0.77 -4.63
N TRP A 46 19.38 0.89 -3.81
CA TRP A 46 19.59 -0.02 -2.69
C TRP A 46 18.82 0.44 -1.45
N SER A 47 17.90 -0.39 -0.93
CA SER A 47 17.28 -0.17 0.38
C SER A 47 18.13 -0.83 1.45
N SER A 48 18.99 -0.06 2.12
CA SER A 48 19.75 -0.55 3.29
C SER A 48 18.84 -1.07 4.41
N LYS A 49 17.60 -0.56 4.48
CA LYS A 49 16.60 -0.92 5.49
C LYS A 49 16.08 -2.34 5.31
N ASP A 50 15.85 -2.75 4.07
CA ASP A 50 15.26 -4.05 3.75
C ASP A 50 16.28 -5.01 3.10
N LYS A 51 17.54 -4.57 2.94
CA LYS A 51 18.67 -5.28 2.31
C LYS A 51 18.34 -5.81 0.90
N LYS A 52 17.71 -4.97 0.08
CA LYS A 52 17.30 -5.34 -1.27
C LYS A 52 17.27 -4.14 -2.20
N TYR A 53 17.50 -4.39 -3.48
CA TYR A 53 17.33 -3.40 -4.53
C TYR A 53 15.84 -3.14 -4.78
N MET A 54 15.49 -1.88 -4.92
CA MET A 54 14.15 -1.36 -5.17
C MET A 54 14.20 -0.58 -6.48
N ILE A 55 13.35 -0.93 -7.43
CA ILE A 55 13.15 -0.15 -8.66
C ILE A 55 12.36 1.11 -8.25
N LEU A 56 13.01 2.27 -8.30
CA LEU A 56 12.40 3.59 -8.11
C LEU A 56 12.13 4.19 -9.50
N GLY A 57 10.97 4.80 -9.71
CA GLY A 57 10.63 5.40 -11.02
C GLY A 57 9.15 5.31 -11.38
N THR A 58 8.48 4.18 -11.11
CA THR A 58 7.06 3.96 -11.49
C THR A 58 6.21 3.26 -10.45
N ASN A 59 6.74 3.06 -9.25
CA ASN A 59 6.00 2.43 -8.18
C ASN A 59 5.00 3.39 -7.54
N SER A 60 3.74 3.37 -8.01
CA SER A 60 2.61 3.74 -7.16
C SER A 60 2.61 2.81 -5.95
N PRO A 61 2.89 3.31 -4.73
CA PRO A 61 2.93 2.46 -3.55
C PRO A 61 1.57 1.77 -3.37
N LYS A 62 1.55 0.47 -3.02
CA LYS A 62 0.29 -0.28 -2.77
C LYS A 62 -0.63 0.42 -1.75
N ASN A 63 -0.04 1.16 -0.81
CA ASN A 63 -0.72 1.90 0.26
C ASN A 63 -0.82 3.41 0.00
N GLY A 64 -0.55 3.84 -1.23
CA GLY A 64 -0.71 5.23 -1.64
C GLY A 64 -2.17 5.65 -1.66
N LEU A 65 -2.41 6.88 -1.19
CA LEU A 65 -3.75 7.42 -1.03
C LEU A 65 -4.06 8.46 -2.10
N VAL A 66 -3.22 9.50 -2.18
CA VAL A 66 -3.40 10.69 -3.01
C VAL A 66 -2.02 11.16 -3.48
N PRO A 67 -1.86 11.66 -4.71
CA PRO A 67 -0.60 12.25 -5.17
C PRO A 67 -0.11 13.37 -4.23
N CYS A 68 1.21 13.44 -4.05
CA CYS A 68 1.82 14.43 -3.17
C CYS A 68 1.72 15.83 -3.78
N PRO A 69 1.17 16.83 -3.07
CA PRO A 69 1.06 18.19 -3.61
C PRO A 69 2.40 18.92 -3.71
N GLN A 70 3.43 18.48 -2.96
CA GLN A 70 4.76 19.12 -2.97
C GLN A 70 5.63 18.64 -4.13
N CYS A 71 5.82 17.33 -4.28
CA CYS A 71 6.70 16.80 -5.32
C CYS A 71 5.97 16.34 -6.59
N LYS A 72 4.65 16.08 -6.53
CA LYS A 72 3.81 15.50 -7.61
C LYS A 72 4.25 14.14 -8.19
N LEU A 73 5.47 13.70 -7.90
CA LEU A 73 6.06 12.43 -8.33
C LEU A 73 5.66 11.25 -7.42
N GLY A 74 5.53 11.51 -6.12
CA GLY A 74 5.18 10.48 -5.14
C GLY A 74 3.72 10.57 -4.67
N GLU A 75 3.29 9.57 -3.90
CA GLU A 75 1.97 9.52 -3.28
C GLU A 75 2.09 9.65 -1.76
N LEU A 76 1.09 10.27 -1.13
CA LEU A 76 0.97 10.34 0.33
C LEU A 76 0.42 9.02 0.88
N MET A 77 1.07 8.50 1.91
CA MET A 77 0.72 7.25 2.58
C MET A 77 0.90 7.34 4.09
N VAL A 78 0.20 6.47 4.82
CA VAL A 78 0.38 6.35 6.27
C VAL A 78 1.62 5.52 6.55
N ILE A 79 2.59 6.12 7.22
CA ILE A 79 3.86 5.51 7.60
C ILE A 79 3.90 5.37 9.12
N ARG A 80 4.44 4.25 9.60
CA ARG A 80 4.78 4.07 11.02
C ARG A 80 6.30 4.07 11.14
N SER A 81 6.85 4.99 11.92
CA SER A 81 8.27 5.02 12.21
C SER A 81 8.69 3.76 12.96
N ARG A 82 9.83 3.16 12.60
CA ARG A 82 10.39 2.02 13.33
C ARG A 82 11.05 2.45 14.64
N THR A 83 11.75 3.59 14.63
CA THR A 83 12.44 4.16 15.80
C THR A 83 11.44 4.68 16.83
N THR A 84 10.55 5.60 16.44
CA THR A 84 9.63 6.23 17.41
C THR A 84 8.32 5.47 17.60
N ARG A 85 8.04 4.46 16.77
CA ARG A 85 6.76 3.71 16.71
C ARG A 85 5.52 4.58 16.44
N LYS A 86 5.69 5.89 16.24
CA LYS A 86 4.65 6.87 15.94
C LYS A 86 4.23 6.75 14.47
N ARG A 87 2.96 7.05 14.20
CA ARG A 87 2.39 7.08 12.85
C ARG A 87 2.30 8.51 12.32
N PHE A 88 2.57 8.69 11.05
CA PHE A 88 2.51 9.98 10.37
C PHE A 88 2.12 9.78 8.92
N MET A 89 1.61 10.82 8.28
CA MET A 89 1.39 10.84 6.84
C MET A 89 2.68 11.31 6.19
N GLY A 90 3.18 10.59 5.19
CA GLY A 90 4.43 10.94 4.50
C GLY A 90 4.38 10.58 3.02
N CYS A 91 5.19 11.26 2.22
CA CYS A 91 5.35 10.95 0.80
C CYS A 91 6.18 9.68 0.60
N SER A 92 5.83 8.86 -0.39
CA SER A 92 6.63 7.72 -0.82
C SER A 92 8.02 8.12 -1.31
N ASN A 93 8.15 9.29 -1.93
CA ASN A 93 9.42 9.83 -2.43
C ASN A 93 10.19 10.66 -1.38
N PHE A 94 10.10 10.29 -0.09
CA PHE A 94 10.80 11.01 0.97
C PHE A 94 12.33 10.94 0.82
N TYR A 95 12.86 9.77 0.43
CA TYR A 95 14.29 9.58 0.20
C TYR A 95 14.83 10.30 -1.04
N GLY A 96 13.96 10.61 -2.01
CA GLY A 96 14.29 11.44 -3.18
C GLY A 96 14.19 12.95 -2.92
N GLY A 97 14.21 13.38 -1.65
CA GLY A 97 14.25 14.80 -1.26
C GLY A 97 12.90 15.43 -0.90
N CYS A 98 11.78 14.71 -1.03
CA CYS A 98 10.47 15.26 -0.65
C CYS A 98 10.30 15.33 0.88
N LYS A 99 10.04 16.52 1.42
CA LYS A 99 9.85 16.74 2.87
C LYS A 99 8.38 16.71 3.33
N ALA A 100 7.46 16.31 2.45
CA ALA A 100 6.03 16.27 2.77
C ALA A 100 5.75 15.23 3.86
N SER A 101 5.53 15.71 5.08
CA SER A 101 5.11 14.88 6.21
C SER A 101 4.19 15.64 7.16
N SER A 102 3.24 14.94 7.77
CA SER A 102 2.36 15.51 8.79
C SER A 102 2.13 14.49 9.89
N PRO A 103 2.26 14.88 11.18
CA PRO A 103 1.96 13.99 12.28
C PRO A 103 0.47 13.60 12.24
N LEU A 104 0.19 12.36 12.58
CA LEU A 104 -1.18 11.86 12.73
C LEU A 104 -1.52 11.70 14.21
N LEU A 105 -2.82 11.65 14.51
CA LEU A 105 -3.33 11.27 15.83
C LEU A 105 -2.68 9.94 16.22
N GLN A 106 -2.08 9.79 17.40
CA GLN A 106 -1.36 8.54 17.73
C GLN A 106 -2.27 7.48 18.36
N LYS A 107 -3.13 7.90 19.32
CA LYS A 107 -3.96 7.00 20.13
C LYS A 107 -5.29 6.59 19.47
N ALA A 108 -5.77 7.33 18.47
CA ALA A 108 -7.07 7.07 17.85
C ALA A 108 -7.07 5.78 16.98
N LYS A 109 -8.22 5.16 16.74
CA LYS A 109 -8.36 4.22 15.62
C LYS A 109 -8.58 5.04 14.34
N LEU A 110 -7.73 4.83 13.33
CA LEU A 110 -7.70 5.67 12.12
C LEU A 110 -7.85 4.82 10.86
N ARG A 111 -8.60 5.37 9.90
CA ARG A 111 -8.71 4.88 8.52
C ARG A 111 -8.41 6.05 7.59
N ALA A 112 -7.50 5.85 6.65
CA ALA A 112 -7.19 6.87 5.66
C ALA A 112 -8.03 6.65 4.40
N ILE A 113 -8.52 7.73 3.82
CA ILE A 113 -9.37 7.74 2.62
C ILE A 113 -8.55 8.24 1.44
N LYS A 114 -8.82 7.73 0.25
CA LYS A 114 -8.24 8.21 -1.00
C LYS A 114 -8.86 9.52 -1.52
N SER A 115 -9.73 10.16 -0.74
CA SER A 115 -10.29 11.46 -1.11
C SER A 115 -9.33 12.58 -0.71
N PRO A 116 -8.94 13.45 -1.66
CA PRO A 116 -8.16 14.63 -1.36
C PRO A 116 -9.01 15.65 -0.59
N CYS A 117 -8.36 16.49 0.19
CA CYS A 117 -8.94 17.69 0.78
C CYS A 117 -8.98 18.81 -0.26
N ASP A 118 -10.08 19.54 -0.33
CA ASP A 118 -10.29 20.60 -1.33
C ASP A 118 -9.28 21.76 -1.19
N VAL A 119 -8.81 22.02 0.05
CA VAL A 119 -7.91 23.15 0.34
C VAL A 119 -6.44 22.79 0.13
N CYS A 120 -5.96 21.73 0.78
CA CYS A 120 -4.52 21.41 0.78
C CYS A 120 -4.15 20.22 -0.12
N LYS A 121 -5.14 19.51 -0.69
CA LYS A 121 -4.94 18.30 -1.51
C LYS A 121 -4.31 17.11 -0.77
N TRP A 122 -4.23 17.16 0.55
CA TRP A 122 -3.84 16.01 1.37
C TRP A 122 -5.02 15.05 1.56
N PRO A 123 -4.77 13.75 1.79
CA PRO A 123 -5.83 12.78 2.01
C PRO A 123 -6.66 13.08 3.27
N MET A 124 -7.94 12.74 3.22
CA MET A 124 -8.81 12.79 4.39
C MET A 124 -8.65 11.54 5.26
N ILE A 125 -8.81 11.70 6.57
CA ILE A 125 -8.80 10.61 7.55
C ILE A 125 -10.14 10.53 8.26
N ILE A 126 -10.55 9.31 8.60
CA ILE A 126 -11.66 9.05 9.51
C ILE A 126 -11.08 8.44 10.79
N PHE A 127 -11.45 8.97 11.94
CA PHE A 127 -10.97 8.46 13.21
C PHE A 127 -12.05 8.40 14.30
N ARG A 128 -11.74 7.65 15.36
CA ARG A 128 -12.47 7.66 16.64
C ARG A 128 -11.51 7.27 17.76
N TYR A 129 -11.70 7.80 18.97
CA TYR A 129 -10.87 7.41 20.13
C TYR A 129 -11.44 6.19 20.85
N SER A 130 -12.76 6.17 21.05
CA SER A 130 -13.46 5.06 21.70
C SER A 130 -14.46 4.40 20.76
N ARG A 131 -14.86 3.16 21.06
CA ARG A 131 -15.89 2.44 20.30
C ARG A 131 -17.25 3.13 20.36
N LYS A 132 -17.55 3.84 21.46
CA LYS A 132 -18.80 4.58 21.69
C LYS A 132 -18.91 5.88 20.86
N GLN A 133 -17.78 6.43 20.42
CA GLN A 133 -17.76 7.66 19.64
C GLN A 133 -18.07 7.39 18.17
N LYS A 134 -18.81 8.33 17.56
CA LYS A 134 -19.01 8.35 16.10
C LYS A 134 -17.67 8.57 15.39
N TRP A 135 -17.55 8.02 14.20
CA TRP A 135 -16.42 8.25 13.34
C TRP A 135 -16.43 9.71 12.83
N THR A 136 -15.34 10.44 13.05
CA THR A 136 -15.18 11.83 12.60
C THR A 136 -14.24 11.89 11.41
N LYS A 137 -14.59 12.72 10.41
CA LYS A 137 -13.77 12.96 9.22
C LYS A 137 -12.97 14.25 9.41
N GLN A 138 -11.67 14.21 9.13
CA GLN A 138 -10.76 15.36 9.23
C GLN A 138 -9.68 15.28 8.15
N CYS A 139 -9.14 16.43 7.71
CA CYS A 139 -7.97 16.46 6.83
C CYS A 139 -6.75 15.85 7.53
N SER A 140 -5.85 15.14 6.85
CA SER A 140 -4.65 14.58 7.49
C SER A 140 -3.56 15.62 7.83
N ASN A 141 -3.50 16.72 7.07
CA ASN A 141 -2.50 17.77 7.27
C ASN A 141 -2.82 18.60 8.51
N PHE A 142 -1.88 18.67 9.46
CA PHE A 142 -2.03 19.43 10.69
C PHE A 142 -2.18 20.94 10.43
N ASN A 143 -1.49 21.44 9.42
CA ASN A 143 -1.45 22.87 9.09
C ASN A 143 -2.58 23.30 8.13
N CYS A 144 -3.58 22.43 7.88
CA CYS A 144 -4.66 22.76 6.95
C CYS A 144 -5.67 23.72 7.58
N LYS A 145 -6.00 24.80 6.86
CA LYS A 145 -7.05 25.77 7.24
C LYS A 145 -8.40 25.10 7.48
N SER A 146 -8.71 24.01 6.78
CA SER A 146 -9.98 23.26 6.96
C SER A 146 -10.15 22.60 8.34
N ARG A 147 -9.09 22.57 9.17
CA ARG A 147 -9.15 22.06 10.55
C ARG A 147 -9.50 23.14 11.55
N VAL A 148 -9.21 24.41 11.23
CA VAL A 148 -9.51 25.54 12.10
C VAL A 148 -11.02 25.69 12.06
N ARG A 149 -11.69 25.37 13.18
CA ARG A 149 -13.09 25.76 13.33
C ARG A 149 -13.10 27.29 13.28
N PRO A 150 -13.99 27.92 12.48
CA PRO A 150 -14.17 29.36 12.59
C PRO A 150 -14.45 29.66 14.07
N SER A 151 -13.63 30.52 14.67
CA SER A 151 -13.85 31.05 16.01
C SER A 151 -15.22 31.70 16.00
N LYS A 152 -16.18 31.08 16.69
CA LYS A 152 -17.42 31.71 17.12
C LYS A 152 -17.21 32.22 18.52
#